data_AF-A0A0D8X7L0-F1
#
_entry.id   AF-A0A0D8X7L0-F1
#
_cell.length_a   1.000
_cell.length_b   1.000
_cell.length_c   1.000
_cell.angle_alpha   90.00
_cell.angle_beta   90.00
_cell.angle_gamma   90.00
#
_symmetry.space_group_name_H-M   'P 1'
#
loop_
_entity.id
_entity.type
_entity.pdbx_description
1 polymer ?
#
loop_
_entity_poly.entity_id
_entity_poly.type
_entity_poly.pdbx_seq_one_letter_code
_entity_poly.pdbx_strand_id
1 'polypeptide(L)'
;MSFDKFMSEKDRRRTVQQLNWCYSANRRLAEPLQFYITSFDNECRKIYDSIESNQNQDIFLNTDSLDDLFQTSEIVYLTADSENVLIKLEESKVYVIGGLVDHNSEKGLCYQLAIRNGYEHTRLPIDEFVEMKTRKVLTINHVFEILAHFSNHGDWEKAFFAVIPPRKGMSKKTEIKCDAKMSETSLKSVSDIEAEEHSTPVKRHRGDANGEI
;
A
#
# COMPACT_ATOMS: atom_id res chain seq x y z
N MET A 1 2.59 -16.12 8.42
CA MET A 1 3.72 -17.07 8.35
C MET A 1 3.27 -18.45 7.87
N SER A 2 2.45 -18.52 6.82
CA SER A 2 1.80 -19.75 6.33
C SER A 2 2.61 -20.52 5.27
N PHE A 3 3.87 -20.14 5.04
CA PHE A 3 4.66 -20.61 3.89
C PHE A 3 5.86 -21.50 4.25
N ASP A 4 5.96 -21.98 5.49
CA ASP A 4 7.10 -22.79 5.96
C ASP A 4 7.45 -23.98 5.06
N LYS A 5 6.44 -24.61 4.45
CA LYS A 5 6.61 -25.74 3.53
C LYS A 5 7.36 -25.40 2.24
N PHE A 6 7.42 -24.13 1.86
CA PHE A 6 8.13 -23.63 0.68
C PHE A 6 9.56 -23.19 1.00
N MET A 7 10.01 -23.31 2.25
CA MET A 7 11.31 -22.84 2.71
C MET A 7 12.18 -23.98 3.20
N SER A 8 13.46 -23.96 2.81
CA SER A 8 14.48 -24.78 3.44
C SER A 8 14.70 -24.33 4.89
N GLU A 9 15.31 -25.18 5.73
CA GLU A 9 15.66 -24.79 7.11
C GLU A 9 16.53 -23.51 7.15
N LYS A 10 17.44 -23.36 6.19
CA LYS A 10 18.27 -22.17 6.04
C LYS A 10 17.43 -20.93 5.72
N ASP A 11 16.43 -21.05 4.87
CA ASP A 11 15.57 -19.93 4.49
C ASP A 11 14.55 -19.59 5.58
N ARG A 12 14.10 -20.57 6.38
CA ARG A 12 13.31 -20.31 7.61
C ARG A 12 14.10 -19.49 8.62
N ARG A 13 15.38 -19.83 8.87
CA ARG A 13 16.27 -19.01 9.73
C ARG A 13 16.43 -17.58 9.19
N ARG A 14 16.58 -17.42 7.87
CA ARG A 14 16.65 -16.09 7.23
C ARG A 14 15.34 -15.31 7.35
N THR A 15 14.21 -16.00 7.27
CA THR A 15 12.88 -15.41 7.46
C THR A 15 12.75 -14.87 8.87
N VAL A 16 13.07 -15.67 9.89
CA VAL A 16 13.08 -15.23 11.29
C VAL A 16 14.04 -14.05 11.52
N GLN A 17 15.23 -14.08 10.92
CA GLN A 17 16.15 -12.94 10.98
C GLN A 17 15.53 -11.66 10.39
N GLN A 18 14.83 -11.75 9.27
CA GLN A 18 14.14 -10.60 8.68
C GLN A 18 13.00 -10.09 9.56
N LEU A 19 12.25 -10.97 10.23
CA LEU A 19 11.22 -10.57 11.21
C LEU A 19 11.83 -9.75 12.36
N ASN A 20 12.98 -10.19 12.88
CA ASN A 20 13.70 -9.47 13.94
C ASN A 20 14.20 -8.09 13.46
N TRP A 21 14.60 -7.96 12.19
CA TRP A 21 14.92 -6.65 11.61
C TRP A 21 13.69 -5.76 11.45
N CYS A 22 12.54 -6.30 11.06
CA CYS A 22 11.27 -5.56 11.01
C CYS A 22 10.94 -4.99 12.40
N TYR A 23 11.00 -5.83 13.44
CA TYR A 23 10.76 -5.40 14.82
C TYR A 23 11.72 -4.28 15.24
N SER A 24 13.02 -4.46 14.98
CA SER A 24 14.05 -3.46 15.31
C SER A 24 13.84 -2.14 14.56
N ALA A 25 13.38 -2.18 13.32
CA ALA A 25 13.03 -0.98 12.55
C ALA A 25 11.79 -0.29 13.12
N ASN A 26 10.73 -1.05 13.42
CA ASN A 26 9.48 -0.53 13.97
C ASN A 26 9.68 0.21 15.30
N ARG A 27 10.50 -0.35 16.19
CA ARG A 27 10.84 0.23 17.50
C ARG A 27 11.58 1.58 17.43
N ARG A 28 12.09 1.95 16.24
CA ARG A 28 12.82 3.21 16.02
C ARG A 28 11.97 4.27 15.33
N LEU A 29 10.72 3.96 14.97
CA LEU A 29 9.80 4.95 14.43
C LEU A 29 9.35 5.90 15.53
N ALA A 30 9.05 7.14 15.16
CA ALA A 30 8.42 8.09 16.07
C ALA A 30 7.04 7.56 16.51
N GLU A 31 6.29 7.03 15.54
CA GLU A 31 5.01 6.35 15.75
C GLU A 31 5.12 4.90 15.24
N PRO A 32 5.40 3.92 16.13
CA PRO A 32 5.49 2.51 15.74
C PRO A 32 4.19 1.95 15.17
N LEU A 33 4.30 1.12 14.13
CA LEU A 33 3.16 0.41 13.55
C LEU A 33 2.70 -0.72 14.48
N GLN A 34 1.41 -1.05 14.41
CA GLN A 34 0.88 -2.26 15.05
C GLN A 34 1.37 -3.48 14.26
N PHE A 35 2.33 -4.23 14.83
CA PHE A 35 3.03 -5.29 14.11
C PHE A 35 2.50 -6.68 14.49
N TYR A 36 1.91 -7.38 13.50
CA TYR A 36 1.36 -8.73 13.63
C TYR A 36 2.21 -9.77 12.91
N ILE A 37 2.34 -10.94 13.53
CA ILE A 37 2.84 -12.16 12.91
C ILE A 37 1.76 -13.23 13.07
N THR A 38 1.05 -13.52 11.98
CA THR A 38 -0.12 -14.42 11.95
C THR A 38 0.24 -15.80 11.40
N SER A 39 -0.63 -16.80 11.60
CA SER A 39 -0.39 -18.20 11.24
C SER A 39 0.99 -18.69 11.69
N PHE A 40 1.34 -18.36 12.94
CA PHE A 40 2.70 -18.49 13.45
C PHE A 40 2.85 -19.63 14.46
N ASP A 41 2.61 -20.84 13.95
CA ASP A 41 2.58 -22.10 14.68
C ASP A 41 3.52 -23.19 14.09
N ASN A 42 4.34 -22.82 13.09
CA ASN A 42 5.18 -23.76 12.33
C ASN A 42 6.67 -23.73 12.74
N GLU A 43 7.57 -24.26 11.90
CA GLU A 43 9.01 -24.37 12.17
C GLU A 43 9.69 -23.02 12.37
N CYS A 44 9.27 -21.98 11.64
CA CYS A 44 9.74 -20.62 11.89
C CYS A 44 9.40 -20.13 13.31
N ARG A 45 8.27 -20.57 13.89
CA ARG A 45 7.91 -20.24 15.27
C ARG A 45 8.89 -20.84 16.27
N LYS A 46 9.24 -22.12 16.09
CA LYS A 46 10.24 -22.80 16.93
C LYS A 46 11.61 -22.10 16.88
N ILE A 47 12.05 -21.71 15.68
CA ILE A 47 13.29 -20.97 15.50
C ILE A 47 13.21 -19.60 16.20
N TYR A 48 12.10 -18.89 16.05
CA TYR A 48 11.90 -17.59 16.69
C TYR A 48 11.90 -17.67 18.23
N ASP A 49 11.22 -18.66 18.81
CA ASP A 49 11.15 -18.85 20.27
C ASP A 49 12.49 -19.28 20.89
N SER A 50 13.38 -19.89 20.09
CA SER A 50 14.72 -20.28 20.53
C SER A 50 15.67 -19.08 20.72
N ILE A 51 15.28 -17.89 20.26
CA ILE A 51 16.08 -16.67 20.37
C ILE A 51 15.63 -15.90 21.62
N GLU A 52 16.52 -15.79 22.60
CA GLU A 52 16.21 -15.14 23.90
C GLU A 52 15.72 -13.69 23.74
N SER A 53 16.31 -12.92 22.82
CA SER A 53 15.90 -11.53 22.55
C SER A 53 14.48 -11.38 22.01
N ASN A 54 13.82 -12.47 21.63
CA ASN A 54 12.48 -12.45 21.05
C ASN A 54 11.37 -12.60 22.09
N GLN A 55 11.69 -13.06 23.30
CA GLN A 55 10.66 -13.38 24.32
C GLN A 55 9.91 -12.16 24.85
N ASN A 56 10.52 -10.97 24.77
CA ASN A 56 9.98 -9.73 25.34
C ASN A 56 9.63 -8.69 24.26
N GLN A 57 9.35 -9.12 23.03
CA GLN A 57 8.94 -8.20 21.96
C GLN A 57 7.48 -7.77 22.15
N ASP A 58 7.22 -6.47 22.05
CA ASP A 58 5.89 -5.86 22.15
C ASP A 58 5.15 -5.92 20.79
N ILE A 59 4.88 -7.13 20.31
CA ILE A 59 4.20 -7.40 19.04
C ILE A 59 3.14 -8.49 19.17
N PHE A 60 2.24 -8.57 18.18
CA PHE A 60 1.15 -9.54 18.18
C PHE A 60 1.57 -10.83 17.47
N LEU A 61 1.92 -11.86 18.27
CA LEU A 61 2.21 -13.20 17.77
C LEU A 61 0.95 -14.06 17.85
N ASN A 62 0.37 -14.44 16.71
CA ASN A 62 -0.88 -15.19 16.64
C ASN A 62 -0.73 -16.48 15.82
N THR A 63 -1.37 -17.54 16.29
CA THR A 63 -1.53 -18.80 15.53
C THR A 63 -2.65 -18.70 14.50
N ASP A 64 -3.59 -17.80 14.71
CA ASP A 64 -4.77 -17.63 13.87
C ASP A 64 -4.42 -17.07 12.48
N SER A 65 -5.28 -17.36 11.49
CA SER A 65 -5.13 -16.87 10.13
C SER A 65 -5.54 -15.40 10.00
N LEU A 66 -5.38 -14.83 8.80
CA LEU A 66 -5.79 -13.45 8.56
C LEU A 66 -7.31 -13.28 8.67
N ASP A 67 -8.09 -14.22 8.13
CA ASP A 67 -9.55 -14.19 8.17
C ASP A 67 -10.13 -14.41 9.57
N ASP A 68 -9.37 -15.06 10.45
CA ASP A 68 -9.77 -15.23 11.85
C ASP A 68 -9.59 -13.94 12.66
N LEU A 69 -8.67 -13.06 12.23
CA LEU A 69 -8.26 -11.87 12.97
C LEU A 69 -8.85 -10.55 12.41
N PHE A 70 -9.11 -10.48 11.11
CA PHE A 70 -9.47 -9.26 10.41
C PHE A 70 -10.59 -9.50 9.40
N GLN A 71 -11.37 -8.46 9.08
CA GLN A 71 -12.35 -8.57 8.03
C GLN A 71 -11.67 -8.59 6.66
N THR A 72 -12.17 -9.41 5.74
CA THR A 72 -11.62 -9.51 4.37
C THR A 72 -11.50 -8.13 3.68
N SER A 73 -12.44 -7.21 3.94
CA SER A 73 -12.44 -5.84 3.41
C SER A 73 -11.33 -4.94 3.96
N GLU A 74 -10.74 -5.27 5.10
CA GLU A 74 -9.65 -4.54 5.74
C GLU A 74 -8.28 -4.98 5.19
N ILE A 75 -8.19 -6.19 4.64
CA ILE A 75 -6.92 -6.82 4.24
C ILE A 75 -6.46 -6.34 2.87
N VAL A 76 -5.21 -5.83 2.80
CA VAL A 76 -4.49 -5.51 1.56
C VAL A 76 -3.20 -6.32 1.49
N TYR A 77 -3.18 -7.31 0.61
CA TYR A 77 -2.02 -8.19 0.44
C TYR A 77 -0.98 -7.58 -0.52
N LEU A 78 0.24 -7.39 -0.03
CA LEU A 78 1.34 -6.84 -0.82
C LEU A 78 2.03 -7.93 -1.64
N THR A 79 2.04 -7.75 -2.95
CA THR A 79 2.69 -8.68 -3.89
C THR A 79 3.19 -7.95 -5.13
N ALA A 80 4.40 -8.30 -5.58
CA ALA A 80 5.01 -7.67 -6.75
C ALA A 80 4.29 -8.01 -8.08
N ASP A 81 3.52 -9.10 -8.09
CA ASP A 81 2.76 -9.56 -9.25
C ASP A 81 1.39 -8.86 -9.41
N SER A 82 1.00 -7.97 -8.48
CA SER A 82 -0.26 -7.23 -8.58
C SER A 82 -0.20 -6.15 -9.66
N GLU A 83 -1.29 -6.01 -10.42
CA GLU A 83 -1.48 -4.89 -11.35
C GLU A 83 -1.83 -3.57 -10.63
N ASN A 84 -2.40 -3.66 -9.41
CA ASN A 84 -2.81 -2.49 -8.64
C ASN A 84 -1.61 -1.88 -7.91
N VAL A 85 -1.49 -0.56 -7.94
CA VAL A 85 -0.38 0.17 -7.33
C VAL A 85 -0.82 0.78 -6.00
N LEU A 86 -0.04 0.56 -4.95
CA LEU A 86 -0.28 1.19 -3.66
C LEU A 86 0.15 2.66 -3.69
N ILE A 87 -0.81 3.59 -3.64
CA ILE A 87 -0.54 5.03 -3.72
C ILE A 87 -0.48 5.68 -2.34
N LYS A 88 -1.33 5.24 -1.41
CA LYS A 88 -1.43 5.77 -0.04
C LYS A 88 -1.67 4.64 0.96
N LEU A 89 -1.33 4.88 2.22
CA LEU A 89 -1.75 4.01 3.33
C LEU A 89 -3.04 4.56 3.94
N GLU A 90 -3.95 3.66 4.28
CA GLU A 90 -5.22 3.96 4.95
C GLU A 90 -5.20 3.34 6.35
N GLU A 91 -5.53 4.12 7.37
CA GLU A 91 -5.46 3.69 8.77
C GLU A 91 -6.41 2.53 9.11
N SER A 92 -7.49 2.38 8.34
CA SER A 92 -8.46 1.28 8.49
C SER A 92 -8.05 -0.02 7.81
N LYS A 93 -6.88 -0.08 7.16
CA LYS A 93 -6.42 -1.24 6.39
C LYS A 93 -5.29 -1.98 7.09
N VAL A 94 -5.23 -3.28 6.83
CA VAL A 94 -4.18 -4.19 7.27
C VAL A 94 -3.32 -4.58 6.07
N TYR A 95 -2.08 -4.07 6.04
CA TYR A 95 -1.13 -4.34 4.96
C TYR A 95 -0.33 -5.61 5.25
N VAL A 96 -0.51 -6.64 4.41
CA VAL A 96 0.04 -7.97 4.63
C VAL A 96 1.28 -8.20 3.76
N ILE A 97 2.38 -8.64 4.38
CA ILE A 97 3.60 -9.08 3.70
C ILE A 97 3.68 -10.61 3.79
N GLY A 98 3.95 -11.27 2.67
CA GLY A 98 4.20 -12.70 2.66
C GLY A 98 5.48 -13.05 3.45
N GLY A 99 5.32 -13.78 4.56
CA GLY A 99 6.44 -14.28 5.37
C GLY A 99 7.16 -15.44 4.68
N LEU A 100 7.85 -15.16 3.57
CA LEU A 100 8.47 -16.13 2.69
C LEU A 100 9.85 -15.66 2.22
N VAL A 101 10.84 -16.55 2.30
CA VAL A 101 12.14 -16.42 1.64
C VAL A 101 12.33 -17.60 0.70
N ASP A 102 12.10 -17.38 -0.59
CA ASP A 102 12.10 -18.42 -1.64
C ASP A 102 13.11 -18.14 -2.76
N HIS A 103 13.87 -17.03 -2.69
CA HIS A 103 14.71 -16.55 -3.79
C HIS A 103 13.93 -16.33 -5.10
N ASN A 104 12.63 -16.03 -4.98
CA ASN A 104 11.68 -15.88 -6.08
C ASN A 104 11.52 -17.15 -6.94
N SER A 105 11.55 -18.33 -6.32
CA SER A 105 11.20 -19.60 -6.99
C SER A 105 9.69 -19.82 -7.09
N GLU A 106 8.91 -19.32 -6.14
CA GLU A 106 7.45 -19.49 -6.03
C GLU A 106 6.70 -18.28 -6.62
N LYS A 107 6.90 -18.05 -7.93
CA LYS A 107 6.31 -16.89 -8.63
C LYS A 107 4.79 -16.87 -8.50
N GLY A 108 4.22 -15.71 -8.16
CA GLY A 108 2.78 -15.53 -8.06
C GLY A 108 2.13 -16.16 -6.83
N LEU A 109 2.86 -16.82 -5.93
CA LEU A 109 2.26 -17.54 -4.79
C LEU A 109 1.39 -16.63 -3.90
N CYS A 110 1.93 -15.49 -3.48
CA CYS A 110 1.21 -14.50 -2.68
C CYS A 110 0.02 -13.89 -3.44
N TYR A 111 0.18 -13.64 -4.75
CA TYR A 111 -0.87 -13.07 -5.59
C TYR A 111 -2.05 -14.03 -5.76
N GLN A 112 -1.77 -15.30 -6.05
CA GLN A 112 -2.79 -16.33 -6.17
C GLN A 112 -3.49 -16.61 -4.84
N LEU A 113 -2.78 -16.51 -3.72
CA LEU A 113 -3.38 -16.59 -2.39
C LEU A 113 -4.38 -15.45 -2.18
N ALA A 114 -3.99 -14.21 -2.46
CA ALA A 114 -4.84 -13.03 -2.29
C ALA A 114 -6.11 -13.13 -3.13
N ILE A 115 -5.99 -13.49 -4.42
CA ILE A 115 -7.14 -13.71 -5.30
C ILE A 115 -8.07 -14.78 -4.75
N ARG A 116 -7.52 -15.94 -4.36
CA ARG A 116 -8.32 -17.07 -3.88
C ARG A 116 -9.15 -16.72 -2.66
N ASN A 117 -8.59 -15.92 -1.75
CA ASN A 117 -9.24 -15.53 -0.51
C ASN A 117 -10.06 -14.23 -0.65
N GLY A 118 -10.09 -13.61 -1.83
CA GLY A 118 -10.82 -12.36 -2.07
C GLY A 118 -10.24 -11.14 -1.36
N TYR A 119 -8.94 -11.17 -1.03
CA TYR A 119 -8.26 -10.01 -0.45
C TYR A 119 -7.99 -8.95 -1.52
N GLU A 120 -8.03 -7.69 -1.13
CA GLU A 120 -7.43 -6.63 -1.93
C GLU A 120 -5.93 -6.92 -2.07
N HIS A 121 -5.34 -6.63 -3.25
CA HIS A 121 -3.92 -6.86 -3.47
C HIS A 121 -3.28 -5.70 -4.23
N THR A 122 -2.09 -5.30 -3.81
CA THR A 122 -1.35 -4.17 -4.41
C THR A 122 0.15 -4.46 -4.47
N ARG A 123 0.85 -3.85 -5.44
CA ARG A 123 2.31 -3.77 -5.46
C ARG A 123 2.77 -2.41 -4.95
N LEU A 124 4.00 -2.34 -4.45
CA LEU A 124 4.65 -1.07 -4.15
C LEU A 124 4.88 -0.26 -5.44
N PRO A 125 4.85 1.09 -5.37
CA PRO A 125 5.02 1.95 -6.54
C PRO A 125 6.49 2.10 -6.97
N ILE A 126 7.26 1.01 -7.03
CA ILE A 126 8.70 1.08 -7.32
C ILE A 126 8.94 1.63 -8.74
N ASP A 127 8.13 1.23 -9.71
CA ASP A 127 8.28 1.55 -11.14
C ASP A 127 8.01 3.02 -11.45
N GLU A 128 7.19 3.62 -10.60
CA GLU A 128 6.74 4.99 -10.66
C GLU A 128 7.83 5.95 -10.16
N PHE A 129 8.59 5.56 -9.15
CA PHE A 129 9.56 6.44 -8.48
C PHE A 129 11.03 6.06 -8.73
N VAL A 130 11.32 4.83 -9.16
CA VAL A 130 12.68 4.27 -9.17
C VAL A 130 12.97 3.51 -10.46
N GLU A 131 14.05 3.89 -11.14
CA GLU A 131 14.66 3.03 -12.15
C GLU A 131 15.59 2.01 -11.49
N MET A 132 15.27 0.72 -11.63
CA MET A 132 16.12 -0.36 -11.15
C MET A 132 16.53 -1.27 -12.30
N LYS A 133 17.85 -1.53 -12.44
CA LYS A 133 18.40 -2.50 -13.41
C LYS A 133 18.21 -3.96 -12.98
N THR A 134 17.68 -4.19 -11.79
CA THR A 134 17.55 -5.52 -11.18
C THR A 134 16.08 -5.87 -10.92
N ARG A 135 15.81 -7.15 -10.66
CA ARG A 135 14.46 -7.65 -10.32
C ARG A 135 13.90 -6.90 -9.12
N LYS A 136 12.62 -6.55 -9.19
CA LYS A 136 11.90 -5.71 -8.21
C LYS A 136 11.23 -6.53 -7.09
N VAL A 137 11.81 -7.69 -6.79
CA VAL A 137 11.39 -8.53 -5.68
C VAL A 137 12.24 -8.16 -4.47
N LEU A 138 11.57 -7.64 -3.44
CA LEU A 138 12.18 -7.19 -2.21
C LEU A 138 12.04 -8.25 -1.11
N THR A 139 12.93 -8.20 -0.13
CA THR A 139 12.86 -9.07 1.06
C THR A 139 11.80 -8.54 2.02
N ILE A 140 11.34 -9.38 2.96
CA ILE A 140 10.30 -9.06 3.94
C ILE A 140 10.64 -7.76 4.68
N ASN A 141 11.88 -7.68 5.18
CA ASN A 141 12.33 -6.51 5.93
C ASN A 141 12.38 -5.24 5.07
N HIS A 142 12.78 -5.32 3.80
CA HIS A 142 12.79 -4.14 2.94
C HIS A 142 11.37 -3.63 2.67
N VAL A 143 10.41 -4.53 2.41
CA VAL A 143 9.01 -4.12 2.23
C VAL A 143 8.49 -3.47 3.51
N PHE A 144 8.73 -4.08 4.66
CA PHE A 144 8.33 -3.52 5.96
C PHE A 144 8.95 -2.14 6.21
N GLU A 145 10.27 -2.01 6.06
CA GLU A 145 10.99 -0.75 6.28
C GLU A 145 10.49 0.35 5.32
N ILE A 146 10.18 0.02 4.06
CA ILE A 146 9.59 0.98 3.11
C ILE A 146 8.24 1.49 3.60
N LEU A 147 7.36 0.59 4.07
CA LEU A 147 6.06 0.99 4.62
C LEU A 147 6.22 1.85 5.88
N ALA A 148 7.15 1.47 6.76
CA ALA A 148 7.47 2.20 7.99
C ALA A 148 8.06 3.60 7.74
N HIS A 149 8.89 3.74 6.72
CA HIS A 149 9.36 5.05 6.27
C HIS A 149 8.20 5.86 5.69
N PHE A 150 7.43 5.26 4.77
CA PHE A 150 6.31 5.93 4.14
C PHE A 150 5.24 6.38 5.15
N SER A 151 4.93 5.59 6.19
CA SER A 151 3.96 5.97 7.22
C SER A 151 4.36 7.23 7.99
N ASN A 152 5.66 7.51 8.14
CA ASN A 152 6.15 8.68 8.86
C ASN A 152 6.17 9.96 8.02
N HIS A 153 6.40 9.87 6.70
CA HIS A 153 6.63 11.06 5.86
C HIS A 153 5.80 11.14 4.57
N GLY A 154 5.02 10.12 4.23
CA GLY A 154 4.11 10.11 3.08
C GLY A 154 4.79 10.25 1.71
N ASP A 155 6.05 9.82 1.58
CA ASP A 155 6.89 10.08 0.41
C ASP A 155 7.58 8.78 -0.05
N TRP A 156 7.05 8.16 -1.11
CA TRP A 156 7.56 6.87 -1.61
C TRP A 156 9.01 6.94 -2.05
N GLU A 157 9.42 8.05 -2.68
CA GLU A 157 10.78 8.24 -3.15
C GLU A 157 11.75 8.19 -1.97
N LYS A 158 11.50 8.98 -0.91
CA LYS A 158 12.31 8.96 0.31
C LYS A 158 12.35 7.57 0.95
N ALA A 159 11.22 6.87 1.02
CA ALA A 159 11.16 5.54 1.59
C ALA A 159 12.03 4.55 0.81
N PHE A 160 11.97 4.58 -0.53
CA PHE A 160 12.79 3.69 -1.36
C PHE A 160 14.28 3.99 -1.23
N PHE A 161 14.70 5.26 -1.25
CA PHE A 161 16.12 5.62 -1.12
C PHE A 161 16.70 5.37 0.28
N ALA A 162 15.86 5.39 1.32
CA ALA A 162 16.29 5.04 2.68
C ALA A 162 16.63 3.54 2.83
N VAL A 163 15.86 2.69 2.15
CA VAL A 163 15.92 1.23 2.35
C VAL A 163 16.73 0.51 1.29
N ILE A 164 16.61 0.92 0.03
CA ILE A 164 17.23 0.22 -1.10
C ILE A 164 18.64 0.78 -1.33
N PRO A 165 19.70 -0.02 -1.17
CA PRO A 165 21.08 0.47 -1.26
C PRO A 165 21.41 1.05 -2.65
N PRO A 166 22.18 2.16 -2.74
CA PRO A 166 22.53 2.81 -4.01
C PRO A 166 23.21 1.89 -5.03
N ARG A 167 23.92 0.86 -4.54
CA ARG A 167 24.58 -0.17 -5.37
C ARG A 167 23.62 -1.02 -6.23
N LYS A 168 22.30 -0.91 -6.06
CA LYS A 168 21.31 -1.48 -6.98
C LYS A 168 21.04 -0.60 -8.21
N GLY A 169 21.74 0.53 -8.35
CA GLY A 169 21.72 1.39 -9.54
C GLY A 169 20.46 2.23 -9.65
N MET A 170 19.99 2.81 -8.54
CA MET A 170 18.86 3.73 -8.54
C MET A 170 19.22 5.06 -9.19
N SER A 171 18.54 5.40 -10.27
CA SER A 171 18.40 6.78 -10.78
C SER A 171 16.99 7.28 -10.46
N LYS A 172 16.88 8.55 -10.07
CA LYS A 172 15.57 9.22 -9.97
C LYS A 172 14.91 9.20 -11.34
N LYS A 173 13.62 8.88 -11.39
CA LYS A 173 12.83 9.04 -12.61
C LYS A 173 12.42 10.50 -12.71
N THR A 174 12.99 11.22 -13.65
CA THR A 174 12.53 12.56 -14.02
C THR A 174 11.17 12.36 -14.71
N GLU A 175 10.09 12.92 -14.15
CA GLU A 175 8.68 12.88 -14.59
C GLU A 175 7.77 11.81 -13.92
N ILE A 176 6.94 12.28 -12.99
CA ILE A 176 5.73 11.57 -12.51
C ILE A 176 4.63 11.82 -13.56
N LYS A 177 4.27 10.80 -14.36
CA LYS A 177 3.01 10.81 -15.12
C LYS A 177 1.93 10.11 -14.29
N CYS A 178 1.14 10.90 -13.58
CA CYS A 178 -0.13 10.45 -13.05
C CYS A 178 -1.17 10.50 -14.18
N ASP A 179 -1.40 9.40 -14.89
CA ASP A 179 -2.59 9.26 -15.73
C ASP A 179 -3.79 8.99 -14.82
N ALA A 180 -4.32 10.06 -14.23
CA ALA A 180 -5.64 10.04 -13.64
C ALA A 180 -6.67 10.10 -14.78
N LYS A 181 -7.30 8.97 -15.10
CA LYS A 181 -8.57 8.97 -15.83
C LYS A 181 -9.64 9.56 -14.90
N MET A 182 -9.76 10.88 -14.92
CA MET A 182 -10.88 11.60 -14.33
C MET A 182 -11.83 11.97 -15.46
N SER A 183 -12.98 11.32 -15.50
CA SER A 183 -14.09 11.73 -16.35
C SER A 183 -14.71 12.99 -15.77
N GLU A 184 -14.36 14.15 -16.30
CA GLU A 184 -15.14 15.37 -16.12
C GLU A 184 -15.55 15.89 -17.50
N THR A 185 -16.77 15.51 -17.87
CA THR A 185 -17.49 16.15 -18.96
C THR A 185 -17.96 17.52 -18.50
N SER A 186 -17.55 18.52 -19.28
CA SER A 186 -18.10 19.87 -19.38
C SER A 186 -17.92 20.79 -18.19
N LEU A 187 -16.94 21.70 -18.32
CA LEU A 187 -17.12 23.15 -18.17
C LEU A 187 -15.95 23.82 -18.91
N LYS A 188 -16.12 24.13 -20.20
CA LYS A 188 -15.25 25.08 -20.91
C LYS A 188 -15.90 26.45 -20.85
N SER A 189 -15.28 27.32 -20.07
CA SER A 189 -15.32 28.77 -20.27
C SER A 189 -14.72 29.10 -21.63
N VAL A 190 -15.48 29.79 -22.48
CA VAL A 190 -14.94 30.51 -23.63
C VAL A 190 -15.31 31.98 -23.42
N SER A 191 -14.30 32.77 -23.07
CA SER A 191 -14.32 34.21 -23.21
C SER A 191 -14.12 34.57 -24.69
N ASP A 192 -14.77 35.67 -25.08
CA ASP A 192 -14.56 36.49 -26.27
C ASP A 192 -15.23 36.03 -27.57
N ILE A 193 -16.49 36.44 -27.76
CA ILE A 193 -16.91 37.18 -28.96
C ILE A 193 -17.86 38.32 -28.53
N GLU A 194 -17.51 39.52 -28.97
CA GLU A 194 -18.08 40.83 -28.67
C GLU A 194 -19.48 41.06 -29.26
N ALA A 195 -20.17 42.02 -28.63
CA ALA A 195 -21.04 43.05 -29.19
C ALA A 195 -21.94 42.72 -30.39
N GLU A 196 -23.26 42.80 -30.18
CA GLU A 196 -24.08 43.80 -30.89
C GLU A 196 -25.43 44.03 -30.20
N GLU A 197 -25.85 45.28 -30.23
CA GLU A 197 -27.02 45.90 -29.63
C GLU A 197 -28.34 45.37 -30.22
N HIS A 198 -29.43 45.34 -29.44
CA HIS A 198 -30.52 46.30 -29.70
C HIS A 198 -31.55 46.39 -28.57
N SER A 199 -31.84 47.63 -28.20
CA SER A 199 -32.95 48.03 -27.34
C SER A 199 -34.30 47.80 -28.03
N THR A 200 -35.35 47.51 -27.26
CA THR A 200 -36.61 48.27 -27.30
C THR A 200 -37.45 47.99 -26.04
N PRO A 201 -38.17 48.97 -25.47
CA PRO A 201 -38.80 48.81 -24.16
C PRO A 201 -40.35 48.94 -24.17
N VAL A 202 -40.94 48.49 -23.05
CA VAL A 202 -42.23 48.85 -22.43
C VAL A 202 -43.54 48.46 -23.12
N LYS A 203 -44.40 47.73 -22.38
CA LYS A 203 -45.79 48.20 -22.09
C LYS A 203 -46.35 47.65 -20.78
N ARG A 204 -46.89 48.58 -19.99
CA ARG A 204 -47.58 48.42 -18.71
C ARG A 204 -49.00 47.88 -18.95
N HIS A 205 -49.52 47.09 -18.01
CA HIS A 205 -50.96 47.06 -17.74
C HIS A 205 -51.22 47.09 -16.24
N ARG A 206 -52.01 48.09 -15.84
CA ARG A 206 -52.67 48.21 -14.53
C ARG A 206 -53.97 47.40 -14.57
N GLY A 207 -54.36 46.84 -13.44
CA GLY A 207 -55.71 46.38 -13.17
C GLY A 207 -55.94 46.42 -11.67
N ASP A 208 -56.61 47.48 -11.21
CA ASP A 208 -57.09 47.66 -9.84
C ASP A 208 -58.38 46.83 -9.58
N ALA A 209 -58.68 46.69 -8.30
CA ALA A 209 -59.75 45.91 -7.67
C ALA A 209 -61.20 46.33 -8.00
N ASN A 210 -62.15 45.41 -7.79
CA ASN A 210 -63.43 45.63 -7.09
C ASN A 210 -64.16 44.30 -6.78
N GLY A 211 -64.89 44.29 -5.66
CA GLY A 211 -65.70 43.16 -5.15
C GLY A 211 -67.17 43.18 -5.55
N GLU A 212 -67.98 42.44 -4.78
CA GLU A 212 -69.41 42.03 -4.94
C GLU A 212 -69.59 40.85 -5.91
N ILE A 213 -70.20 39.71 -5.55
CA ILE A 213 -71.35 39.37 -4.67
C ILE A 213 -71.05 38.07 -3.90
#